data_AF-A0A496S7D7-F1
#
_entry.id   AF-A0A496S7D7-F1
#
_cell.length_a   1.000
_cell.length_b   1.000
_cell.length_c   1.000
_cell.angle_alpha   90.00
_cell.angle_beta   90.00
_cell.angle_gamma   90.00
#
_symmetry.space_group_name_H-M   'P 1'
#
loop_
_entity.id
_entity.type
_entity.pdbx_description
1 polymer ?
#
loop_
_entity_poly.entity_id
_entity_poly.type
_entity_poly.pdbx_seq_one_letter_code
_entity_poly.pdbx_strand_id
1 'polypeptide(L)'
;MKRGFTLLELITVVIIIGILATIAVPQFFKVAERGRAAEAINLLGSIRSAQLRYCAEHARVTDNFSELDVETTGNPRFFTLAPLGNANPSNDTPVAQATRNDVSNFNYGNYVLQIQFDGDITCSGGRGNVCTMLGYGS
;
A
#
# COMPACT_ATOMS: atom_id res chain seq x y z
N MET A 1 40.14 -36.18 18.90
CA MET A 1 38.82 -36.82 18.72
C MET A 1 37.83 -35.74 18.30
N LYS A 2 37.30 -35.80 17.08
CA LYS A 2 36.28 -34.85 16.61
C LYS A 2 34.95 -35.23 17.27
N ARG A 3 34.44 -34.38 18.17
CA ARG A 3 33.08 -34.50 18.71
C ARG A 3 32.11 -34.28 17.54
N GLY A 4 31.46 -35.34 17.10
CA GLY A 4 30.37 -35.25 16.12
C GLY A 4 29.13 -34.66 16.77
N PHE A 5 28.44 -33.78 16.05
CA PHE A 5 27.10 -33.30 16.42
C PHE A 5 26.16 -34.48 16.66
N THR A 6 25.31 -34.40 17.68
CA THR A 6 24.33 -35.44 17.96
C THR A 6 23.13 -35.28 17.03
N LEU A 7 22.53 -36.38 16.56
CA LEU A 7 21.30 -36.33 15.75
C LEU A 7 20.14 -35.70 16.52
N LEU A 8 20.14 -35.85 17.85
CA LEU A 8 19.11 -35.30 18.73
C LEU A 8 19.19 -33.77 18.81
N GLU A 9 20.39 -33.18 18.84
CA GLU A 9 20.55 -31.71 18.76
C GLU A 9 19.95 -31.13 17.49
N LEU A 10 20.12 -31.82 16.35
CA LEU A 10 19.61 -31.29 15.09
C LEU A 10 18.08 -31.40 15.02
N ILE A 11 17.50 -32.48 15.57
CA ILE A 11 16.05 -32.71 15.58
C ILE A 11 15.31 -31.70 16.46
N THR A 12 15.80 -31.41 17.67
CA THR A 12 15.13 -30.43 18.55
C THR A 12 15.17 -29.02 17.97
N VAL A 13 16.27 -28.65 17.31
CA VAL A 13 16.42 -27.35 16.64
C VAL A 13 15.41 -27.19 15.50
N VAL A 14 15.27 -28.18 14.62
CA VAL A 14 14.29 -28.08 13.51
C VAL A 14 12.85 -28.07 14.01
N ILE A 15 12.54 -28.76 15.12
CA ILE A 15 11.22 -28.72 15.75
C ILE A 15 10.92 -27.31 16.27
N ILE A 16 11.84 -26.71 17.01
CA ILE A 16 11.65 -25.35 17.55
C ILE A 16 11.51 -24.33 16.42
N ILE A 17 12.35 -24.41 15.37
CA ILE A 17 12.26 -23.54 14.19
C ILE A 17 10.91 -23.74 13.48
N GLY A 18 10.42 -24.98 13.36
CA GLY A 18 9.12 -25.28 12.76
C GLY A 18 7.95 -24.61 13.48
N ILE A 19 7.94 -24.64 14.82
CA ILE A 19 6.90 -23.97 15.62
C ILE A 19 6.96 -22.45 15.42
N LEU A 20 8.15 -21.85 15.51
CA LEU A 20 8.32 -20.40 15.35
C LEU A 20 7.92 -19.91 13.95
N ALA A 21 8.22 -20.69 12.91
CA ALA A 21 7.93 -20.32 11.52
C ALA A 21 6.42 -20.17 11.26
N THR A 22 5.59 -21.05 11.82
CA THR A 22 4.13 -21.00 11.61
C THR A 22 3.48 -19.71 12.14
N ILE A 23 4.01 -19.16 13.23
CA ILE A 23 3.52 -17.91 13.84
C ILE A 23 4.11 -16.69 13.10
N ALA A 24 5.40 -16.75 12.74
CA ALA A 24 6.13 -15.62 12.17
C ALA A 24 5.69 -15.28 10.73
N VAL A 25 5.45 -16.28 9.89
CA VAL A 25 5.14 -16.10 8.46
C VAL A 25 3.89 -15.23 8.21
N PRO A 26 2.71 -15.48 8.82
CA PRO A 26 1.53 -14.64 8.59
C PRO A 26 1.72 -13.22 9.11
N GLN A 27 2.47 -13.01 10.19
CA GLN A 27 2.79 -11.68 10.71
C GLN A 27 3.72 -10.92 9.76
N PHE A 28 4.72 -11.60 9.19
CA PHE A 28 5.65 -11.01 8.24
C PHE A 28 4.90 -10.45 7.01
N PHE A 29 3.94 -11.18 6.45
CA PHE A 29 3.14 -10.70 5.32
C PHE A 29 2.34 -9.43 5.65
N LYS A 30 1.79 -9.31 6.87
CA LYS A 30 1.08 -8.09 7.30
C LYS A 30 2.01 -6.88 7.36
N VAL A 31 3.21 -7.05 7.91
CA VAL A 31 4.20 -5.97 8.03
C VAL A 31 4.72 -5.55 6.66
N ALA A 32 5.04 -6.53 5.80
CA ALA A 32 5.46 -6.27 4.43
C ALA A 32 4.38 -5.50 3.64
N GLU A 33 3.11 -5.87 3.82
CA GLU A 33 2.00 -5.20 3.13
C GLU A 33 1.79 -3.77 3.63
N ARG A 34 1.87 -3.54 4.94
CA ARG A 34 1.85 -2.18 5.51
C ARG A 34 2.98 -1.31 4.96
N GLY A 35 4.19 -1.85 4.82
CA GLY A 35 5.32 -1.14 4.23
C GLY A 35 5.04 -0.72 2.78
N ARG A 36 4.48 -1.64 1.97
CA ARG A 36 4.09 -1.34 0.58
C ARG A 36 2.97 -0.29 0.51
N ALA A 37 1.97 -0.38 1.39
CA ALA A 37 0.91 0.61 1.47
C ALA A 37 1.44 2.00 1.87
N ALA A 38 2.39 2.08 2.80
CA ALA A 38 3.04 3.33 3.18
C ALA A 38 3.81 3.97 2.02
N GLU A 39 4.49 3.18 1.20
CA GLU A 39 5.13 3.65 -0.04
C GLU A 39 4.09 4.25 -0.99
N ALA A 40 2.98 3.55 -1.22
CA ALA A 40 1.90 4.04 -2.07
C ALA A 40 1.30 5.37 -1.55
N ILE A 41 1.12 5.50 -0.22
CA ILE A 41 0.61 6.71 0.42
C ILE A 41 1.56 7.89 0.21
N ASN A 42 2.88 7.69 0.33
CA ASN A 42 3.86 8.75 0.06
C ASN A 42 3.80 9.25 -1.39
N LEU A 43 3.61 8.32 -2.34
CA LEU A 43 3.44 8.66 -3.75
C LEU A 43 2.11 9.39 -3.99
N LEU A 44 1.01 8.96 -3.34
CA LEU A 44 -0.27 9.66 -3.37
C LEU A 44 -0.17 11.09 -2.83
N GLY A 45 0.59 11.32 -1.76
CA GLY A 45 0.87 12.67 -1.24
C GLY A 45 1.58 13.57 -2.23
N SER A 46 2.48 13.01 -3.04
CA SER A 46 3.18 13.73 -4.12
C SER A 46 2.21 14.13 -5.24
N ILE A 47 1.34 13.21 -5.67
CA ILE A 47 0.29 13.50 -6.66
C ILE A 47 -0.71 14.53 -6.12
N ARG A 48 -1.16 14.40 -4.86
CA ARG A 48 -2.03 15.40 -4.22
C ARG A 48 -1.41 16.79 -4.23
N SER A 49 -0.12 16.90 -3.92
CA SER A 49 0.57 18.19 -3.92
C SER A 49 0.61 18.80 -5.33
N ALA A 50 0.74 17.99 -6.38
CA ALA A 50 0.62 18.44 -7.76
C ALA A 50 -0.83 18.86 -8.10
N GLN A 51 -1.84 18.11 -7.63
CA GLN A 51 -3.26 18.45 -7.80
C GLN A 51 -3.62 19.77 -7.14
N LEU A 52 -3.10 20.04 -5.93
CA LEU A 52 -3.31 21.30 -5.23
C LEU A 52 -2.70 22.48 -6.00
N ARG A 53 -1.49 22.32 -6.55
CA ARG A 53 -0.86 23.32 -7.42
C ARG A 53 -1.72 23.59 -8.67
N TYR A 54 -2.14 22.54 -9.36
CA TYR A 54 -2.98 22.65 -10.54
C TYR A 54 -4.35 23.30 -10.25
N CYS A 55 -4.96 22.94 -9.12
CA CYS A 55 -6.23 23.51 -8.67
C CYS A 55 -6.11 25.00 -8.30
N ALA A 56 -4.95 25.44 -7.78
CA ALA A 56 -4.73 26.86 -7.51
C ALA A 56 -4.72 27.71 -8.80
N GLU A 57 -4.34 27.13 -9.94
CA GLU A 57 -4.28 27.81 -11.24
C GLU A 57 -5.60 27.69 -12.02
N HIS A 58 -6.26 26.53 -11.97
CA HIS A 58 -7.39 26.19 -12.85
C HIS A 58 -8.72 26.03 -12.14
N ALA A 59 -8.76 26.18 -10.80
CA ALA A 59 -9.92 25.94 -9.94
C ALA A 59 -10.55 24.53 -10.07
N ARG A 60 -9.79 23.55 -10.56
CA ARG A 60 -10.20 22.16 -10.76
C ARG A 60 -9.04 21.19 -10.51
N VAL A 61 -9.34 19.91 -10.31
CA VAL A 61 -8.35 18.81 -10.32
C VAL A 61 -8.50 17.97 -11.59
N THR A 62 -7.43 17.31 -12.01
CA THR A 62 -7.33 16.62 -13.31
C THR A 62 -7.08 15.13 -13.15
N ASP A 63 -7.57 14.31 -14.08
CA ASP A 63 -7.28 12.88 -14.17
C ASP A 63 -6.13 12.56 -15.15
N ASN A 64 -5.45 13.59 -15.65
CA ASN A 64 -4.34 13.44 -16.60
C ASN A 64 -3.00 13.75 -15.95
N PHE A 65 -2.10 12.76 -15.92
CA PHE A 65 -0.72 12.94 -15.46
C PHE A 65 0.03 14.00 -16.27
N SER A 66 -0.26 14.18 -17.55
CA SER A 66 0.41 15.17 -18.39
C SER A 66 0.14 16.62 -17.98
N GLU A 67 -0.95 16.87 -17.25
CA GLU A 67 -1.29 18.19 -16.72
C GLU A 67 -0.73 18.41 -15.30
N LEU A 68 -0.24 17.35 -14.68
CA LEU A 68 0.35 17.37 -13.36
C LEU A 68 1.88 17.37 -13.52
N ASP A 69 2.52 18.42 -13.00
CA ASP A 69 3.97 18.49 -12.84
C ASP A 69 4.43 17.56 -11.69
N VAL A 70 4.21 16.27 -11.89
CA VAL A 70 4.63 15.18 -11.00
C VAL A 70 5.31 14.13 -11.84
N GLU A 71 6.60 13.93 -11.61
CA GLU A 71 7.23 12.72 -12.09
C GLU A 71 6.72 11.58 -11.21
N THR A 72 5.98 10.64 -11.81
CA THR A 72 5.77 9.32 -11.22
C THR A 72 7.08 8.53 -11.33
N THR A 73 8.14 9.06 -10.73
CA THR A 73 9.46 8.44 -10.65
C THR A 73 9.33 7.22 -9.76
N GLY A 74 8.97 6.10 -10.40
CA GLY A 74 8.67 4.84 -9.74
C GLY A 74 7.25 4.41 -10.01
N ASN A 75 7.02 3.81 -11.18
CA ASN A 75 5.86 2.96 -11.40
C ASN A 75 5.85 1.91 -10.27
N PRO A 76 4.97 2.01 -9.26
CA PRO A 76 5.16 1.24 -8.05
C PRO A 76 5.01 -0.23 -8.40
N ARG A 77 6.00 -1.06 -8.04
CA ARG A 77 6.00 -2.48 -8.43
C ARG A 77 4.74 -3.21 -7.99
N PHE A 78 4.12 -2.73 -6.92
CA PHE A 78 2.95 -3.34 -6.30
C PHE A 78 1.65 -2.57 -6.53
N PHE A 79 1.69 -1.29 -6.86
CA PHE A 79 0.48 -0.46 -6.99
C PHE A 79 0.44 0.24 -8.34
N THR A 80 -0.77 0.39 -8.88
CA THR A 80 -1.01 1.26 -10.02
C THR A 80 -1.55 2.59 -9.51
N LEU A 81 -0.88 3.69 -9.85
CA LEU A 81 -1.30 5.03 -9.46
C LEU A 81 -2.10 5.68 -10.59
N ALA A 82 -3.14 6.42 -10.23
CA ALA A 82 -3.89 7.26 -11.16
C ALA A 82 -4.32 8.55 -10.45
N PRO A 83 -4.18 9.73 -11.08
CA PRO A 83 -4.82 10.93 -10.60
C PRO A 83 -6.32 10.85 -10.87
N LEU A 84 -7.10 11.58 -10.09
CA LEU A 84 -8.55 11.63 -10.23
C LEU A 84 -8.97 13.08 -10.44
N GLY A 85 -9.81 13.28 -11.45
CA GLY A 85 -10.25 14.60 -11.90
C GLY A 85 -11.65 14.95 -11.38
N ASN A 86 -11.83 16.22 -11.02
CA ASN A 86 -13.10 16.82 -10.64
C ASN A 86 -13.03 18.32 -10.95
N ALA A 87 -14.03 18.83 -11.66
CA ALA A 87 -14.11 20.23 -12.06
C ALA A 87 -14.21 21.20 -10.86
N ASN A 88 -14.66 20.74 -9.69
CA ASN A 88 -14.79 21.58 -8.50
C ASN A 88 -14.58 20.75 -7.23
N PRO A 89 -13.32 20.57 -6.77
CA PRO A 89 -13.04 19.71 -5.63
C PRO A 89 -13.56 20.32 -4.33
N SER A 90 -14.20 19.49 -3.52
CA SER A 90 -14.44 19.70 -2.09
C SER A 90 -13.43 18.92 -1.26
N ASN A 91 -13.39 19.13 0.06
CA ASN A 91 -12.48 18.44 0.98
C ASN A 91 -12.46 16.91 0.78
N ASP A 92 -13.64 16.29 0.65
CA ASP A 92 -13.78 14.83 0.49
C ASP A 92 -13.54 14.32 -0.95
N THR A 93 -13.20 15.22 -1.89
CA THR A 93 -13.00 14.83 -3.29
C THR A 93 -11.73 14.00 -3.42
N PRO A 94 -11.79 12.76 -3.94
CA PRO A 94 -10.59 11.98 -4.17
C PRO A 94 -9.79 12.59 -5.34
N VAL A 95 -8.51 12.86 -5.12
CA VAL A 95 -7.62 13.54 -6.10
C VAL A 95 -6.58 12.60 -6.71
N ALA A 96 -6.33 11.47 -6.06
CA ALA A 96 -5.49 10.40 -6.58
C ALA A 96 -5.85 9.06 -5.93
N GLN A 97 -5.56 7.98 -6.64
CA GLN A 97 -5.76 6.62 -6.16
C GLN A 97 -4.57 5.71 -6.44
N ALA A 98 -4.35 4.76 -5.55
CA ALA A 98 -3.40 3.67 -5.67
C ALA A 98 -4.18 2.35 -5.62
N THR A 99 -4.17 1.62 -6.72
CA THR A 99 -4.85 0.32 -6.86
C THR A 99 -3.86 -0.81 -6.66
N ARG A 100 -4.18 -1.75 -5.76
CA ARG A 100 -3.41 -2.98 -5.58
C ARG A 100 -4.11 -4.12 -6.30
N ASN A 101 -3.50 -4.70 -7.34
CA ASN A 101 -4.13 -5.78 -8.13
C ASN A 101 -3.87 -7.20 -7.56
N ASP A 102 -4.85 -8.10 -7.74
CA ASP A 102 -4.95 -9.44 -7.12
C ASP A 102 -3.81 -10.42 -7.46
N VAL A 103 -3.17 -10.30 -8.63
CA VAL A 103 -2.25 -11.32 -9.15
C VAL A 103 -0.95 -11.51 -8.34
N SER A 104 -0.65 -10.62 -7.40
CA SER A 104 0.49 -10.74 -6.48
C SER A 104 0.11 -10.75 -4.99
N ASN A 105 -1.19 -10.76 -4.68
CA ASN A 105 -1.70 -10.48 -3.33
C ASN A 105 -2.87 -11.36 -2.90
N PHE A 106 -2.72 -12.70 -3.01
CA PHE A 106 -3.79 -13.64 -2.65
C PHE A 106 -4.33 -13.48 -1.21
N ASN A 107 -3.50 -13.03 -0.27
CA ASN A 107 -3.89 -12.90 1.14
C ASN A 107 -4.81 -11.69 1.39
N TYR A 108 -4.67 -10.60 0.63
CA TYR A 108 -5.39 -9.35 0.87
C TYR A 108 -6.27 -8.90 -0.30
N GLY A 109 -6.20 -9.57 -1.45
CA GLY A 109 -6.99 -9.27 -2.65
C GLY A 109 -6.74 -7.87 -3.23
N ASN A 110 -7.65 -7.44 -4.11
CA ASN A 110 -7.65 -6.10 -4.68
C ASN A 110 -8.27 -5.09 -3.73
N TYR A 111 -7.47 -4.09 -3.35
CA TYR A 111 -7.94 -2.93 -2.59
C TYR A 111 -7.39 -1.64 -3.21
N VAL A 112 -8.09 -0.55 -2.94
CA VAL A 112 -7.77 0.78 -3.43
C VAL A 112 -7.56 1.71 -2.24
N LEU A 113 -6.45 2.44 -2.28
CA LEU A 113 -6.21 3.58 -1.39
C LEU A 113 -6.48 4.85 -2.19
N GLN A 114 -7.26 5.77 -1.66
CA GLN A 114 -7.50 7.08 -2.27
C GLN A 114 -7.07 8.16 -1.30
N ILE A 115 -6.49 9.22 -1.83
CA ILE A 115 -6.21 10.43 -1.06
C ILE A 115 -7.22 11.50 -1.48
N GLN A 116 -7.85 12.12 -0.49
CA GLN A 116 -8.82 13.19 -0.67
C GLN A 116 -8.12 14.55 -0.81
N PHE A 117 -8.87 15.56 -1.22
CA PHE A 117 -8.38 16.90 -1.41
C PHE A 117 -7.85 17.50 -0.10
N ASP A 118 -8.47 17.18 1.05
CA ASP A 118 -8.01 17.65 2.38
C ASP A 118 -6.78 16.89 2.92
N GLY A 119 -6.49 15.71 2.35
CA GLY A 119 -5.36 14.85 2.72
C GLY A 119 -5.74 13.55 3.40
N ASP A 120 -7.01 13.38 3.76
CA ASP A 120 -7.52 12.13 4.32
C ASP A 120 -7.38 10.98 3.33
N ILE A 121 -7.08 9.81 3.88
CA ILE A 121 -6.86 8.59 3.11
C ILE A 121 -8.03 7.65 3.37
N THR A 122 -8.67 7.21 2.29
CA THR A 122 -9.70 6.18 2.33
C THR A 122 -9.17 4.88 1.75
N CYS A 123 -9.62 3.76 2.30
CA CYS A 123 -9.33 2.43 1.79
C CYS A 123 -10.64 1.72 1.47
N SER A 124 -10.70 1.07 0.32
CA SER A 124 -11.86 0.27 -0.09
C SER A 124 -11.45 -1.05 -0.73
N GLY A 125 -12.28 -2.07 -0.53
CA GLY A 125 -12.11 -3.40 -1.08
C GLY A 125 -11.21 -4.33 -0.25
N GLY A 126 -10.63 -5.30 -0.92
CA GLY A 126 -9.73 -6.30 -0.37
C GLY A 126 -10.41 -7.42 0.40
N ARG A 127 -9.57 -8.28 0.98
CA ARG A 127 -9.93 -9.46 1.77
C ARG A 127 -9.27 -9.39 3.13
N GLY A 128 -9.80 -10.15 4.09
CA GLY A 128 -9.18 -10.28 5.43
C GLY A 128 -9.10 -8.97 6.22
N ASN A 129 -10.05 -8.05 6.00
CA ASN A 129 -10.10 -6.73 6.62
C ASN A 129 -8.80 -5.93 6.39
N VAL A 130 -8.25 -5.96 5.18
CA VAL A 130 -7.01 -5.25 4.84
C VAL A 130 -7.09 -3.76 5.17
N CYS A 131 -8.22 -3.12 4.93
CA CYS A 131 -8.40 -1.70 5.21
C CYS A 131 -8.30 -1.38 6.72
N THR A 132 -8.93 -2.16 7.60
CA THR A 132 -8.76 -1.98 9.07
C THR A 132 -7.35 -2.39 9.53
N MET A 133 -6.73 -3.39 8.90
CA MET A 133 -5.33 -3.77 9.17
C MET A 133 -4.37 -2.62 8.84
N LEU A 134 -4.65 -1.85 7.79
CA LEU A 134 -3.89 -0.67 7.39
C LEU A 134 -4.24 0.58 8.22
N GLY A 135 -5.27 0.52 9.07
CA GLY A 135 -5.73 1.63 9.90
C GLY A 135 -6.76 2.54 9.24
N TYR A 136 -7.29 2.14 8.08
CA TYR A 136 -8.26 2.89 7.28
C TYR A 136 -9.56 2.10 7.23
N GLY A 137 -10.29 2.02 8.33
CA GLY A 137 -11.61 1.39 8.38
C GLY A 137 -12.60 2.31 9.04
N SER A 138 -13.78 2.45 8.42
CA SER A 138 -14.99 3.00 9.05
C SER A 138 -15.39 2.20 10.28
#